data_AF-A0A1V4IIK5-F1
#
_entry.id   AF-A0A1V4IIK5-F1
#
_cell.length_a   1.000
_cell.length_b   1.000
_cell.length_c   1.000
_cell.angle_alpha   90.00
_cell.angle_beta   90.00
_cell.angle_gamma   90.00
#
_symmetry.space_group_name_H-M   'P 1'
#
loop_
_entity.id
_entity.type
_entity.pdbx_description
1 polymer ?
#
loop_
_entity_poly.entity_id
_entity_poly.type
_entity_poly.pdbx_seq_one_letter_code
_entity_poly.pdbx_strand_id
1 'polypeptide(L)'
;MTYTIKDISKMFGVSIYTIRFYDKEGLLPFVLRNKSGNRVFTESDVSLFGTICCLKNTGMQLKDIKKYIDFCMLGASTIDERKNYFWHIKK
;
A
#
# COMPACT_ATOMS: atom_id res chain seq x y z
N MET A 1 14.15 6.41 9.64
CA MET A 1 13.32 5.95 10.79
C MET A 1 12.51 4.74 10.34
N THR A 2 12.12 3.83 11.24
CA THR A 2 11.14 2.76 10.93
C THR A 2 9.91 2.88 11.81
N TYR A 3 8.77 2.42 11.30
CA TYR A 3 7.45 2.54 11.92
C TYR A 3 6.82 1.15 12.07
N THR A 4 6.09 0.94 13.16
CA THR A 4 5.34 -0.29 13.40
C THR A 4 3.94 -0.21 12.82
N ILE A 5 3.24 -1.34 12.70
CA ILE A 5 1.80 -1.36 12.35
C ILE A 5 0.98 -0.45 13.29
N LYS A 6 1.36 -0.35 14.57
CA LYS A 6 0.67 0.52 15.54
C LYS A 6 0.85 1.99 15.19
N ASP A 7 2.03 2.38 14.71
CA ASP A 7 2.30 3.75 14.28
C ASP A 7 1.52 4.07 13.00
N ILE A 8 1.53 3.18 12.01
CA ILE A 8 0.72 3.31 10.78
C ILE A 8 -0.77 3.44 11.11
N SER A 9 -1.27 2.63 12.04
CA SER A 9 -2.67 2.68 12.47
C SER A 9 -3.05 4.05 13.02
N LYS A 10 -2.19 4.64 13.85
CA LYS A 10 -2.40 5.99 14.40
C LYS A 10 -2.28 7.08 13.33
N MET A 11 -1.31 6.97 12.44
CA MET A 11 -1.04 7.98 11.41
C MET A 11 -2.19 8.12 10.41
N PHE A 12 -2.77 7.00 9.98
CA PHE A 12 -3.78 7.00 8.92
C PHE A 12 -5.21 6.77 9.44
N GLY A 13 -5.40 6.62 10.76
CA GLY A 13 -6.72 6.33 11.34
C GLY A 13 -7.30 4.98 10.90
N VAL A 14 -6.45 4.05 10.45
CA VAL A 14 -6.85 2.73 9.96
C VAL A 14 -6.66 1.70 11.08
N SER A 15 -7.62 0.80 11.27
CA SER A 15 -7.49 -0.23 12.30
C SER A 15 -6.30 -1.16 12.04
N ILE A 16 -5.65 -1.64 13.09
CA ILE A 16 -4.59 -2.66 12.99
C ILE A 16 -5.08 -3.90 12.24
N TYR A 17 -6.36 -4.27 12.43
CA TYR A 17 -6.99 -5.38 11.73
C TYR A 17 -7.02 -5.14 10.22
N THR A 18 -7.42 -3.95 9.78
CA THR A 18 -7.44 -3.58 8.36
C THR A 18 -6.03 -3.58 7.75
N ILE A 19 -5.01 -3.12 8.47
CA ILE A 19 -3.62 -3.17 7.99
C ILE A 19 -3.16 -4.62 7.82
N ARG A 20 -3.45 -5.49 8.79
CA ARG A 20 -3.16 -6.93 8.69
C ARG A 20 -3.92 -7.60 7.56
N PHE A 21 -5.16 -7.18 7.31
CA PHE A 21 -5.95 -7.65 6.19
C PHE A 21 -5.30 -7.23 4.86
N TYR A 22 -4.87 -5.98 4.70
CA TYR A 22 -4.13 -5.54 3.51
C TYR A 22 -2.83 -6.33 3.31
N ASP A 23 -2.11 -6.60 4.39
CA ASP A 23 -0.90 -7.45 4.34
C ASP A 23 -1.23 -8.87 3.84
N LYS A 24 -2.29 -9.48 4.38
CA LYS A 24 -2.75 -10.82 3.99
C LYS A 24 -3.19 -10.90 2.53
N GLU A 25 -3.87 -9.87 2.03
CA GLU A 25 -4.28 -9.77 0.63
C GLU A 25 -3.10 -9.47 -0.33
N GLY A 26 -1.91 -9.22 0.22
CA GLY A 26 -0.69 -8.95 -0.53
C GLY A 26 -0.61 -7.53 -1.08
N LEU A 27 -1.30 -6.56 -0.46
CA LEU A 27 -1.22 -5.14 -0.82
C LEU A 27 0.04 -4.45 -0.30
N LEU A 28 0.75 -5.08 0.65
CA LEU A 28 1.92 -4.52 1.32
C LEU A 28 3.22 -5.31 1.01
N PRO A 29 3.53 -5.63 -0.27
CA PRO A 29 4.70 -6.45 -0.62
C PRO A 29 6.02 -5.76 -0.29
N PHE A 30 6.02 -4.44 -0.16
CA PHE A 30 7.19 -3.59 0.13
C PHE A 30 7.60 -3.57 1.60
N VAL A 31 6.72 -4.00 2.52
CA VAL A 31 6.98 -3.86 3.97
C VAL A 31 7.90 -4.97 4.44
N LEU A 32 9.02 -4.64 5.07
CA LEU A 32 9.96 -5.65 5.57
C LEU A 32 9.53 -6.20 6.93
N ARG A 33 10.14 -7.33 7.33
CA ARG A 33 10.06 -7.85 8.69
C ARG A 33 11.38 -7.59 9.41
N ASN A 34 11.31 -7.20 10.68
CA ASN A 34 12.49 -7.09 11.53
C ASN A 34 12.95 -8.47 12.04
N LYS A 35 14.04 -8.50 12.80
CA LYS A 35 14.61 -9.75 13.38
C LYS A 35 13.64 -10.52 14.28
N SER A 36 12.64 -9.85 14.85
CA SER A 36 11.59 -10.45 15.68
C SER A 36 10.37 -10.92 14.86
N GLY A 37 10.42 -10.80 13.52
CA GLY A 37 9.34 -11.21 12.62
C GLY A 37 8.22 -10.18 12.44
N ASN A 38 8.32 -9.00 13.07
CA ASN A 38 7.31 -7.95 12.99
C ASN A 38 7.47 -7.09 11.73
N ARG A 39 6.35 -6.76 11.07
CA ARG A 39 6.34 -5.81 9.95
C ARG A 39 6.82 -4.44 10.41
N VAL A 40 7.76 -3.87 9.66
CA VAL A 40 8.34 -2.54 9.87
C VAL A 40 8.29 -1.76 8.57
N PHE A 41 7.81 -0.53 8.65
CA PHE A 41 7.63 0.37 7.51
C PHE A 41 8.75 1.40 7.54
N THR A 42 9.42 1.59 6.41
CA THR A 42 10.28 2.74 6.16
C THR A 42 9.43 3.97 5.84
N GLU A 43 10.06 5.14 5.76
CA GLU A 43 9.38 6.38 5.35
C GLU A 43 8.79 6.30 3.92
N SER A 44 9.48 5.62 3.01
CA SER A 44 8.98 5.32 1.67
C SER A 44 7.74 4.42 1.72
N ASP A 45 7.75 3.41 2.60
CA ASP A 45 6.62 2.50 2.79
C ASP A 45 5.40 3.23 3.37
N VAL A 46 5.62 4.19 4.27
CA VAL A 46 4.56 5.07 4.81
C VAL A 46 3.91 5.88 3.68
N SER A 47 4.71 6.44 2.78
CA SER A 47 4.22 7.21 1.63
C SER A 47 3.39 6.35 0.69
N LEU A 48 3.85 5.12 0.43
CA LEU A 48 3.11 4.17 -0.41
C LEU A 48 1.83 3.67 0.27
N PHE A 49 1.85 3.45 1.58
CA PHE A 49 0.65 3.13 2.35
C PHE A 49 -0.38 4.28 2.30
N GLY A 50 0.07 5.53 2.39
CA GLY A 50 -0.79 6.71 2.20
C GLY A 50 -1.48 6.72 0.83
N THR A 51 -0.78 6.28 -0.21
CA THR A 51 -1.35 6.12 -1.56
C THR A 51 -2.45 5.05 -1.57
N ILE A 52 -2.22 3.89 -0.93
CA ILE A 52 -3.24 2.84 -0.77
C ILE A 52 -4.50 3.38 -0.07
N CYS A 53 -4.34 4.13 1.02
CA CYS A 53 -5.46 4.76 1.72
C CYS A 53 -6.22 5.76 0.83
N CYS A 54 -5.50 6.62 0.11
CA CYS A 54 -6.09 7.57 -0.82
C CYS A 54 -6.92 6.87 -1.90
N LEU A 55 -6.35 5.84 -2.54
CA LEU A 55 -7.05 5.03 -3.54
C LEU A 55 -8.27 4.32 -2.97
N LYS A 56 -8.18 3.81 -1.74
CA LYS A 56 -9.32 3.17 -1.11
C LYS A 56 -10.47 4.16 -0.86
N ASN A 57 -10.14 5.39 -0.49
CA ASN A 57 -11.12 6.46 -0.25
C ASN A 57 -11.84 6.93 -1.52
N THR A 58 -11.26 6.70 -2.71
CA THR A 58 -11.97 6.98 -3.98
C THR A 58 -12.96 5.89 -4.38
N GLY A 59 -13.11 4.83 -3.58
CA GLY A 59 -14.00 3.71 -3.86
C GLY A 59 -13.34 2.59 -4.68
N MET A 60 -12.06 2.70 -5.01
CA MET A 60 -11.33 1.66 -5.75
C MET A 60 -11.36 0.32 -5.00
N GLN A 61 -11.55 -0.78 -5.74
CA GLN A 61 -11.53 -2.12 -5.17
C GLN A 61 -10.11 -2.53 -4.81
N LEU A 62 -9.94 -3.33 -3.76
CA LEU A 62 -8.60 -3.74 -3.27
C LEU A 62 -7.80 -4.49 -4.34
N LYS A 63 -8.46 -5.25 -5.22
CA LYS A 63 -7.82 -5.94 -6.35
C LYS A 63 -7.13 -4.97 -7.31
N ASP A 64 -7.74 -3.81 -7.54
CA ASP A 64 -7.24 -2.78 -8.44
C ASP A 64 -6.10 -2.02 -7.78
N ILE A 65 -6.26 -1.69 -6.50
CA ILE A 65 -5.19 -1.08 -5.69
C ILE A 65 -3.96 -1.99 -5.68
N LYS A 66 -4.15 -3.30 -5.47
CA LYS A 66 -3.06 -4.28 -5.52
C LYS A 66 -2.32 -4.24 -6.86
N LYS A 67 -3.05 -4.30 -7.98
CA LYS A 67 -2.44 -4.25 -9.32
C LYS A 67 -1.67 -2.96 -9.56
N TYR A 68 -2.19 -1.82 -9.08
CA TYR A 68 -1.47 -0.54 -9.10
C TYR A 68 -0.17 -0.59 -8.29
N ILE A 69 -0.20 -1.18 -7.08
CA ILE A 69 0.98 -1.36 -6.24
C ILE A 69 1.99 -2.29 -6.90
N ASP A 70 1.56 -3.40 -7.52
CA ASP A 70 2.44 -4.30 -8.25
C ASP A 70 3.18 -3.56 -9.37
N PHE A 71 2.50 -2.67 -10.11
CA PHE A 71 3.17 -1.81 -11.08
C PHE A 71 4.18 -0.85 -10.43
N CYS A 72 3.85 -0.24 -9.28
CA CYS A 72 4.80 0.59 -8.55
C CYS A 72 6.06 -0.19 -8.14
N MET A 73 5.93 -1.48 -7.78
CA MET A 73 7.06 -2.34 -7.42
C MET A 73 7.99 -2.65 -8.61
N LEU A 74 7.47 -2.63 -9.84
CA LEU A 74 8.27 -2.81 -11.06
C LEU A 74 9.07 -1.55 -11.45
N GLY A 75 8.84 -0.42 -10.77
CA GLY A 75 9.63 0.80 -10.94
C GLY A 75 9.21 1.64 -12.16
N ALA A 76 10.13 2.48 -12.64
CA ALA A 76 9.83 3.52 -13.64
C ALA A 76 9.41 2.98 -15.03
N SER A 77 9.67 1.70 -15.32
CA SER A 77 9.24 1.06 -16.55
C SER A 77 7.72 0.96 -16.70
N THR A 78 6.96 1.10 -15.61
CA THR A 78 5.49 0.96 -15.61
C THR A 78 4.72 2.27 -15.51
N ILE A 79 5.38 3.42 -15.76
CA ILE A 79 4.72 4.73 -15.59
C ILE A 79 3.50 4.85 -16.52
N ASP A 80 3.62 4.38 -17.76
CA ASP A 80 2.52 4.43 -18.73
C ASP A 80 1.39 3.47 -18.36
N GLU A 81 1.71 2.27 -17.88
CA GLU A 81 0.75 1.28 -17.40
C GLU A 81 -0.01 1.80 -16.18
N ARG A 82 0.69 2.44 -15.23
CA ARG A 82 0.07 3.06 -14.06
C ARG A 82 -0.90 4.16 -14.44
N LYS A 83 -0.50 5.02 -15.39
CA LYS A 83 -1.34 6.09 -15.92
C LYS A 83 -2.59 5.50 -16.58
N ASN A 84 -2.41 4.57 -17.51
CA ASN A 84 -3.51 3.94 -18.26
C ASN A 84 -4.48 3.22 -17.31
N TYR A 85 -3.96 2.45 -16.35
CA TYR A 85 -4.78 1.73 -15.38
C TYR A 85 -5.68 2.68 -14.58
N PHE A 86 -5.14 3.84 -14.17
CA PHE A 86 -5.90 4.87 -13.46
C PHE A 86 -7.05 5.45 -14.30
N TRP A 87 -6.84 5.68 -15.59
CA TRP A 87 -7.89 6.19 -16.49
C TRP A 87 -9.01 5.18 -16.72
N HIS A 88 -8.70 3.88 -16.72
CA HIS A 88 -9.70 2.83 -16.93
C HIS A 88 -10.62 2.60 -15.73
N ILE A 89 -10.15 2.87 -14.50
CA ILE A 89 -10.95 2.66 -13.28
C ILE A 89 -11.96 3.78 -13.04
N LYS A 90 -11.79 4.96 -13.65
CA LYS A 90 -12.70 6.10 -13.50
C LYS A 90 -13.95 6.06 -14.41
N LYS A 91 -14.24 4.95 -15.08
CA LYS A 91 -15.47 4.74 -15.88
C LYS A 91 -16.51 3.97 -15.09
#